data_AF-A0AAW9IDV7-F1
#
_entry.id   AF-A0AAW9IDV7-F1
#
_cell.length_a   1.000
_cell.length_b   1.000
_cell.length_c   1.000
_cell.angle_alpha   90.00
_cell.angle_beta   90.00
_cell.angle_gamma   90.00
#
_symmetry.space_group_name_H-M   'P 1'
#
loop_
_entity.id
_entity.type
_entity.pdbx_description
1 polymer ?
#
loop_
_entity_poly.entity_id
_entity_poly.type
_entity_poly.pdbx_seq_one_letter_code
_entity_poly.pdbx_strand_id
1 'polypeptide(L)' 'SGPLKEFIAIIQEINLEKRKIKALIDMFGRETLAELEFTQVEKLV' A
#
# COMPACT_ATOMS: atom_id res chain seq x y z
N SER A 1 12.65 0.23 -7.32
CA SER A 1 13.18 -0.51 -6.16
C SER A 1 12.99 0.35 -4.94
N GLY A 2 11.95 0.09 -4.15
CA GLY A 2 11.63 0.84 -2.93
C GLY A 2 11.57 -0.10 -1.73
N PRO A 3 11.59 0.43 -0.50
CA PRO A 3 11.65 -0.36 0.73
C PRO A 3 10.43 -1.28 0.94
N LEU A 4 9.36 -1.07 0.17
CA LEU A 4 8.08 -1.76 0.29
C LEU A 4 7.81 -2.80 -0.82
N LYS A 5 8.77 -3.03 -1.72
CA LYS A 5 8.54 -3.75 -2.99
C LYS A 5 8.07 -5.21 -2.81
N GLU A 6 8.44 -5.86 -1.71
CA GLU A 6 8.12 -7.27 -1.44
C GLU A 6 7.03 -7.45 -0.38
N PHE A 7 6.43 -6.35 0.10
CA PHE A 7 5.39 -6.41 1.11
C PHE A 7 4.01 -6.46 0.47
N ILE A 8 3.16 -7.33 1.01
CA ILE A 8 1.72 -7.35 0.70
C ILE A 8 1.04 -6.30 1.57
N ALA A 9 0.12 -5.54 0.98
CA ALA A 9 -0.65 -4.52 1.66
C ALA A 9 -2.14 -4.75 1.47
N ILE A 10 -2.93 -4.52 2.52
CA ILE A 10 -4.39 -4.57 2.48
C ILE A 10 -4.90 -3.14 2.27
N ILE A 11 -5.71 -2.93 1.22
CA ILE A 11 -6.27 -1.61 0.93
C ILE A 11 -7.34 -1.28 1.97
N GLN A 12 -7.14 -0.17 2.68
CA GLN A 12 -8.10 0.35 3.65
C GLN A 12 -8.98 1.45 3.04
N GLU A 13 -8.40 2.33 2.24
CA GLU A 13 -9.11 3.46 1.62
C GLU A 13 -8.51 3.78 0.25
N ILE A 14 -9.37 4.11 -0.71
CA ILE A 14 -8.96 4.56 -2.04
C ILE A 14 -9.44 5.99 -2.24
N ASN A 15 -8.50 6.91 -2.44
CA ASN A 15 -8.80 8.29 -2.79
C ASN A 15 -8.53 8.52 -4.27
N LEU A 16 -9.60 8.49 -5.07
CA LEU A 16 -9.53 8.66 -6.53
C LEU A 16 -9.19 10.09 -6.94
N GLU A 17 -9.64 11.09 -6.18
CA GLU A 17 -9.39 12.51 -6.47
C GLU A 17 -7.90 12.85 -6.37
N LYS A 18 -7.25 12.35 -5.32
CA LYS A 18 -5.81 12.55 -5.07
C LYS A 18 -4.93 11.52 -5.74
N ARG A 19 -5.52 10.51 -6.38
CA ARG A 19 -4.82 9.34 -6.92
C ARG A 19 -3.89 8.67 -5.90
N LYS A 20 -4.43 8.43 -4.70
CA LYS A 20 -3.70 7.80 -3.59
C LYS A 20 -4.52 6.70 -2.94
N ILE A 21 -3.82 5.76 -2.33
CA ILE A 21 -4.37 4.62 -1.60
C ILE A 21 -3.78 4.64 -0.20
N LYS A 22 -4.61 4.46 0.83
CA LYS A 22 -4.12 4.07 2.14
C LYS A 22 -4.18 2.57 2.24
N ALA A 23 -3.04 1.96 2.49
CA ALA A 23 -2.92 0.53 2.65
C ALA A 23 -2.25 0.22 3.98
N LEU A 24 -2.64 -0.91 4.56
CA LEU A 24 -2.07 -1.42 5.79
C LEU A 24 -1.08 -2.53 5.41
N ILE A 25 0.17 -2.32 5.80
CA ILE A 25 1.30 -3.18 5.47
C ILE A 25 1.72 -3.91 6.74
N ASP A 26 1.86 -5.23 6.67
CA ASP A 26 2.45 -6.00 7.76
C ASP A 26 3.98 -5.95 7.65
N MET A 27 4.63 -5.22 8.55
CA MET A 27 6.08 -5.20 8.70
C MET A 27 6.46 -5.92 9.98
N PHE A 28 6.92 -7.17 9.85
CA PHE A 28 7.42 -7.98 10.97
C PHE A 28 6.37 -8.23 12.07
N GLY A 29 5.13 -8.54 11.70
CA GLY A 29 4.02 -8.74 12.62
C GLY A 29 3.48 -7.43 13.21
N ARG A 30 3.82 -6.30 12.61
CA ARG A 30 3.34 -4.97 12.98
C ARG A 30 2.61 -4.35 11.81
N GLU A 31 1.33 -4.14 12.00
CA GLU A 31 0.47 -3.45 11.04
C GLU A 31 0.81 -1.95 11.00
N THR A 32 1.30 -1.49 9.86
CA THR A 32 1.68 -0.08 9.63
C THR A 32 0.84 0.51 8.50
N LEU A 33 0.19 1.64 8.76
CA LEU A 33 -0.58 2.36 7.74
C LEU A 33 0.36 3.19 6.84
N ALA A 34 0.29 2.98 5.53
CA ALA A 34 1.07 3.71 4.53
C ALA A 34 0.14 4.34 3.49
N GLU A 35 0.51 5.54 3.03
CA GLU A 35 -0.13 6.20 1.88
C GLU A 35 0.74 5.99 0.64
N LEU A 36 0.16 5.40 -0.40
CA LEU A 36 0.83 5.00 -1.63
C LEU A 36 0.13 5.59 -2.84
N GLU A 37 0.87 5.90 -3.90
CA GLU A 37 0.29 6.23 -5.19
C GLU A 37 -0.10 4.97 -5.97
N PHE A 38 -1.06 5.10 -6.89
CA PHE A 38 -1.48 3.99 -7.77
C PHE A 38 -0.32 3.38 -8.57
N THR A 39 0.71 4.15 -8.87
CA THR A 39 1.91 3.73 -9.62
C THR A 39 2.87 2.88 -8.78
N GLN A 40 2.71 2.85 -7.46
CA GLN A 40 3.60 2.15 -6.53
C GLN A 40 3.05 0.79 -6.09
N VAL A 41 1.83 0.44 -6.51
CA VAL A 41 1.15 -0.79 -6.13
C VAL A 41 0.85 -1.63 -7.36
N GLU A 42 0.88 -2.95 -7.20
CA GLU A 42 0.48 -3.91 -8.21
C GLU A 42 -0.60 -4.83 -7.62
N LYS A 43 -1.61 -5.16 -8.41
CA LYS A 43 -2.70 -6.04 -7.94
C LYS A 43 -2.19 -7.48 -7.82
N LEU A 44 -2.37 -8.07 -6.63
CA LEU A 44 -2.27 -9.52 -6.45
C LEU A 44 -3.51 -10.15 -7.10
N VAL A 45 -3.27 -10.99 -8.10
CA VAL A 45 -4.24 -11.55 -9.09
C VAL A 45 -5.65 -11.76 -8.53
#